data_AF-A0A965ESC9-F1
#
_entry.id   AF-A0A965ESC9-F1
#
_cell.length_a   1.000
_cell.length_b   1.000
_cell.length_c   1.000
_cell.angle_alpha   90.00
_cell.angle_beta   90.00
_cell.angle_gamma   90.00
#
_symmetry.space_group_name_H-M   'P 1'
#
loop_
_entity.id
_entity.type
_entity.pdbx_description
1 polymer ?
#
loop_
_entity_poly.entity_id
_entity_poly.type
_entity_poly.pdbx_seq_one_letter_code
_entity_poly.pdbx_strand_id
1 'polypeptide(L)'
;MRNMKRLVLAAVFVAVSAACLPADAGLFCRRGCDDCCPPPPKVEVCLMLCSPCDCCPKPVTLCVPECCLCEQPSISTRCALIGSGVTHVEYCCCGFKAKIRWDRCGEPHVVHTND
;
A
#
# COMPACT_ATOMS: atom_id res chain seq x y z
N MET A 1 24.95 -47.63 37.49
CA MET A 1 25.21 -46.33 36.82
C MET A 1 24.04 -45.99 35.89
N ARG A 2 22.76 -45.91 36.31
CA ARG A 2 22.12 -44.87 37.16
C ARG A 2 22.80 -43.50 37.09
N ASN A 3 22.05 -42.53 36.58
CA ASN A 3 22.12 -41.11 36.94
C ASN A 3 23.17 -40.22 36.25
N MET A 4 23.26 -40.20 34.91
CA MET A 4 23.93 -39.05 34.27
C MET A 4 23.48 -38.67 32.84
N LYS A 5 22.34 -39.17 32.36
CA LYS A 5 21.77 -38.74 31.05
C LYS A 5 20.43 -38.02 31.17
N ARG A 6 19.82 -38.03 32.36
CA ARG A 6 18.53 -37.36 32.63
C ARG A 6 18.68 -35.87 32.98
N LEU A 7 19.91 -35.38 33.14
CA LEU A 7 20.18 -33.99 33.54
C LEU A 7 20.42 -33.03 32.37
N VAL A 8 20.61 -33.52 31.14
CA VAL A 8 20.88 -32.64 29.98
C VAL A 8 19.61 -32.35 29.15
N LEU A 9 18.60 -33.22 29.19
CA LEU A 9 17.37 -33.05 28.42
C LEU A 9 16.33 -32.14 29.09
N ALA A 10 16.48 -31.83 30.39
CA ALA A 10 15.59 -30.93 31.11
C ALA A 10 15.81 -29.44 30.77
N ALA A 11 16.93 -29.08 30.12
CA ALA A 11 17.21 -27.70 29.72
C ALA A 11 16.51 -27.29 28.41
N VAL A 12 16.01 -28.24 27.62
CA VAL A 12 15.33 -27.94 26.34
C VAL A 12 13.84 -27.60 26.54
N PHE A 13 13.25 -28.00 27.68
CA PHE A 13 11.83 -27.72 27.98
C PHE A 13 11.57 -26.38 28.68
N VAL A 14 12.60 -25.66 29.15
CA VAL A 14 12.44 -24.35 29.81
C VAL A 14 12.61 -23.16 28.83
N ALA A 15 13.06 -23.41 27.60
CA ALA A 15 13.23 -22.37 26.57
C ALA A 15 12.00 -22.19 25.65
N VAL A 16 10.96 -23.01 25.80
CA VAL A 16 9.76 -23.00 24.91
C VAL A 16 8.56 -22.26 25.55
N SER A 17 8.66 -21.81 26.80
CA SER A 17 7.54 -21.19 27.54
C SER A 17 7.56 -19.65 27.59
N ALA A 18 8.29 -18.97 26.70
CA ALA A 18 8.42 -17.50 26.74
C ALA A 18 8.13 -16.76 25.43
N ALA A 19 7.41 -17.35 24.46
CA ALA A 19 7.18 -16.69 23.16
C ALA A 19 5.76 -16.82 22.58
N CYS A 20 4.73 -17.12 23.38
CA CYS A 20 3.33 -17.02 22.94
C CYS A 20 2.47 -16.37 24.02
N LEU A 21 2.69 -15.08 24.28
CA LEU A 21 1.63 -14.22 24.81
C LEU A 21 0.73 -13.89 23.62
N PRO A 22 -0.56 -14.26 23.59
CA PRO A 22 -1.50 -13.52 22.76
C PRO A 22 -1.55 -12.11 23.35
N ALA A 23 -0.89 -11.17 22.68
CA ALA A 23 -1.08 -9.76 22.95
C ALA A 23 -2.49 -9.38 22.46
N ASP A 24 -3.52 -9.72 23.24
CA ASP A 24 -4.82 -9.09 23.18
C ASP A 24 -4.68 -7.66 23.72
N ALA A 25 -4.19 -6.77 22.87
CA ALA A 25 -4.07 -5.34 23.14
C ALA A 25 -4.44 -4.57 21.88
N GLY A 26 -5.74 -4.43 21.67
CA GLY A 26 -6.29 -3.62 20.58
C GLY A 26 -7.73 -3.18 20.77
N LEU A 27 -8.25 -3.27 22.00
CA LEU A 27 -9.47 -2.63 22.46
C LEU A 27 -9.27 -1.10 22.52
N PHE A 28 -8.91 -0.47 21.41
CA PHE A 28 -9.08 0.96 21.27
C PHE A 28 -10.50 1.20 20.79
N CYS A 29 -11.39 1.39 21.76
CA CYS A 29 -12.52 2.25 21.57
C CYS A 29 -12.01 3.60 21.01
N ARG A 30 -12.13 3.81 19.71
CA ARG A 30 -12.57 5.12 19.23
C ARG A 30 -14.08 5.05 19.02
N ARG A 31 -14.80 4.98 20.14
CA ARG A 31 -16.11 5.62 20.26
C ARG A 31 -15.85 7.12 20.37
N GLY A 32 -15.72 7.74 19.21
CA GLY A 32 -15.73 9.17 18.96
C GLY A 32 -15.99 9.23 17.46
N CYS A 33 -17.24 9.35 17.04
CA CYS A 33 -17.79 10.66 16.71
C CYS A 33 -16.84 11.46 15.81
N ASP A 34 -16.37 10.85 14.72
CA ASP A 34 -15.85 11.56 13.57
C ASP A 34 -16.78 11.16 12.41
N ASP A 35 -17.77 12.02 12.18
CA ASP A 35 -18.42 12.23 10.90
C ASP A 35 -18.76 10.97 10.07
N CYS A 36 -19.99 10.48 10.21
CA CYS A 36 -20.66 9.72 9.16
C CYS A 36 -20.93 10.59 7.91
N CYS A 37 -19.99 11.45 7.54
CA CYS A 37 -19.96 12.02 6.20
C CYS A 37 -19.71 10.84 5.26
N PRO A 38 -20.61 10.60 4.27
CA PRO A 38 -20.27 9.65 3.23
C PRO A 38 -18.93 10.07 2.62
N PRO A 39 -18.03 9.11 2.30
CA PRO A 39 -16.80 9.45 1.61
C PRO A 39 -17.16 10.28 0.37
N PRO A 40 -16.34 11.31 0.05
CA PRO A 40 -16.64 12.17 -1.09
C PRO A 40 -16.87 11.31 -2.33
N PRO A 41 -17.86 11.66 -3.17
CA PRO A 41 -18.12 10.94 -4.41
C PRO A 41 -16.82 10.81 -5.21
N LYS A 42 -16.57 9.59 -5.68
CA LYS A 42 -15.43 9.28 -6.54
C LYS A 42 -15.85 9.49 -7.99
N VAL A 43 -14.99 10.13 -8.75
CA VAL A 43 -15.17 10.43 -10.17
C VAL A 43 -14.05 9.79 -10.98
N GLU A 44 -14.40 9.28 -12.14
CA GLU A 44 -13.43 8.72 -13.07
C GLU A 44 -12.77 9.84 -13.86
N VAL A 45 -11.44 9.91 -13.79
CA VAL A 45 -10.62 10.87 -14.51
C VAL A 45 -9.64 10.11 -15.38
N CYS A 46 -9.55 10.48 -16.66
CA CYS A 46 -8.58 9.92 -17.59
C CYS A 46 -7.35 10.83 -17.65
N LEU A 47 -6.20 10.29 -17.24
CA LEU A 47 -4.91 10.98 -17.31
C LEU A 47 -4.08 10.43 -18.47
N MET A 48 -3.48 11.32 -19.26
CA MET A 48 -2.51 10.95 -20.29
C MET A 48 -1.13 10.88 -19.67
N LEU A 49 -0.59 9.68 -19.46
CA LEU A 49 0.69 9.45 -18.80
C LEU A 49 1.70 8.83 -19.76
N CYS A 50 2.92 9.32 -19.75
CA CYS A 50 3.98 8.76 -20.59
C CYS A 50 4.46 7.42 -20.02
N SER A 51 4.47 6.39 -20.86
CA SER A 51 5.10 5.10 -20.55
C SER A 51 6.59 5.31 -20.29
N PRO A 52 7.17 4.76 -19.21
CA PRO A 52 8.58 4.89 -18.89
C PRO A 52 9.52 4.20 -19.89
N CYS A 53 9.00 3.30 -20.73
CA CYS A 53 9.80 2.61 -21.75
C CYS A 53 9.91 3.38 -23.06
N ASP A 54 8.75 3.80 -23.59
CA ASP A 54 8.64 4.29 -24.97
C ASP A 54 8.42 5.81 -25.01
N CYS A 55 8.25 6.44 -23.84
CA CYS A 55 7.85 7.84 -23.69
C CYS A 55 6.54 8.22 -24.39
N CYS A 56 5.78 7.25 -24.92
CA CYS A 56 4.50 7.48 -25.55
C CYS A 56 3.41 7.74 -24.49
N PRO A 57 2.53 8.75 -24.69
CA PRO A 57 1.41 9.00 -23.81
C PRO A 57 0.35 7.91 -23.95
N LYS A 58 -0.05 7.32 -22.83
CA LYS A 58 -1.11 6.31 -22.73
C LYS A 58 -2.22 6.81 -21.79
N PRO A 59 -3.50 6.61 -22.13
CA PRO A 59 -4.60 6.96 -21.24
C PRO A 59 -4.64 6.01 -20.04
N VAL A 60 -4.81 6.57 -18.85
CA VAL A 60 -4.99 5.82 -17.59
C VAL A 60 -6.18 6.40 -16.85
N THR A 61 -7.20 5.58 -16.60
CA THR A 61 -8.37 5.98 -15.84
C THR A 61 -8.11 5.77 -14.35
N LEU A 62 -8.29 6.83 -13.56
CA LEU A 62 -8.20 6.81 -12.10
C LEU A 62 -9.56 7.18 -11.49
N CYS A 63 -9.90 6.54 -10.38
CA CYS A 63 -11.03 6.95 -9.56
C CYS A 63 -10.50 7.90 -8.48
N VAL A 64 -10.80 9.20 -8.60
CA VAL A 64 -10.31 10.23 -7.68
C VAL A 64 -11.46 10.89 -6.94
N PRO A 65 -11.25 11.44 -5.73
CA PRO A 65 -12.26 12.25 -5.05
C PRO A 65 -12.64 13.49 -5.86
N GLU A 66 -13.92 13.88 -5.87
CA GLU A 66 -14.41 15.07 -6.59
C GLU A 66 -13.65 16.36 -6.24
N CYS A 67 -13.18 16.50 -5.01
CA CYS A 67 -12.43 17.68 -4.56
C CYS A 67 -11.13 17.91 -5.34
N CYS A 68 -10.61 16.90 -6.02
CA CYS A 68 -9.35 16.96 -6.74
C CYS A 68 -9.52 17.10 -8.28
N LEU A 69 -10.75 17.28 -8.78
CA LEU A 69 -11.02 17.50 -10.22
C LEU A 69 -10.39 18.78 -10.78
N CYS A 70 -10.31 19.83 -9.98
CA CYS A 70 -9.77 21.13 -10.39
C CYS A 70 -8.26 21.26 -10.12
N GLU A 71 -7.66 20.26 -9.47
CA GLU A 71 -6.25 20.29 -9.13
C GLU A 71 -5.42 19.50 -10.15
N GLN A 72 -4.26 20.04 -10.52
CA GLN A 72 -3.30 19.30 -11.30
C GLN A 72 -2.48 18.39 -10.38
N PRO A 73 -2.52 17.05 -10.56
CA PRO A 73 -1.77 16.14 -9.73
C PRO A 73 -0.27 16.27 -9.98
N SER A 74 0.51 16.06 -8.93
CA SER A 74 1.95 15.85 -9.02
C SER A 74 2.22 14.44 -9.55
N ILE A 75 2.96 14.36 -10.66
CA ILE A 75 3.27 13.10 -11.33
C ILE A 75 4.77 12.86 -11.23
N SER A 76 5.16 11.72 -10.66
CA SER A 76 6.56 11.28 -10.65
C SER A 76 6.69 9.88 -11.21
N THR A 77 7.46 9.74 -12.27
CA THR A 77 7.70 8.46 -12.94
C THR A 77 9.13 8.01 -12.69
N ARG A 78 9.29 6.74 -12.33
CA ARG A 78 10.60 6.11 -12.22
C ARG A 78 10.61 4.79 -12.99
N CYS A 79 11.72 4.54 -13.68
CA CYS A 79 12.00 3.23 -14.24
C CYS A 79 12.41 2.28 -13.11
N ALA A 80 11.86 1.08 -13.11
CA ALA A 80 12.25 -0.01 -12.24
C ALA A 80 13.10 -1.03 -13.03
N LEU A 81 13.52 -2.11 -12.38
CA LEU A 81 14.34 -3.13 -13.02
C LEU A 81 13.56 -3.87 -14.13
N ILE A 82 14.24 -4.19 -15.23
CA ILE A 82 13.74 -5.05 -16.34
C ILE A 82 12.45 -4.50 -16.99
N GLY A 83 12.53 -3.33 -17.63
CA GLY A 83 11.44 -2.80 -18.47
C GLY A 83 10.12 -2.52 -17.73
N SER A 84 10.16 -2.54 -16.40
CA SER A 84 9.04 -2.13 -15.56
C SER A 84 9.21 -0.68 -15.15
N GLY A 85 8.11 -0.02 -14.83
CA GLY A 85 8.17 1.33 -14.27
C GLY A 85 7.01 1.60 -13.33
N VAL A 86 7.15 2.63 -12.53
CA VAL A 86 6.12 3.06 -11.59
C VAL A 86 5.91 4.55 -11.74
N THR A 87 4.68 4.95 -11.99
CA THR A 87 4.25 6.34 -11.95
C THR A 87 3.43 6.57 -10.69
N HIS A 88 3.83 7.53 -9.90
CA HIS A 88 3.09 8.00 -8.74
C HIS A 88 2.30 9.24 -9.14
N VAL A 89 1.02 9.25 -8.78
CA VAL A 89 0.11 10.37 -8.96
C VAL A 89 -0.35 10.78 -7.57
N GLU A 90 -0.02 12.01 -7.18
CA GLU A 90 -0.35 12.58 -5.87
C GLU A 90 -1.13 13.87 -6.05
N TYR A 91 -2.25 13.97 -5.34
CA TYR A 91 -3.03 15.20 -5.27
C TYR A 91 -2.83 15.87 -3.92
N CYS A 92 -2.52 17.17 -3.92
CA CYS A 92 -2.26 17.92 -2.71
C CYS A 92 -3.56 18.24 -1.96
N CYS A 93 -4.70 18.34 -2.65
CA CYS A 93 -5.98 18.79 -2.09
C CYS A 93 -6.44 17.96 -0.88
N CYS A 94 -6.30 16.63 -0.98
CA CYS A 94 -6.76 15.67 0.03
C CYS A 94 -5.69 14.60 0.36
N GLY A 95 -4.50 14.69 -0.24
CA GLY A 95 -3.45 13.70 -0.03
C GLY A 95 -3.69 12.36 -0.75
N PHE A 96 -4.62 12.31 -1.71
CA PHE A 96 -4.89 11.12 -2.51
C PHE A 96 -3.64 10.68 -3.29
N LYS A 97 -3.32 9.38 -3.23
CA LYS A 97 -2.12 8.80 -3.86
C LYS A 97 -2.45 7.53 -4.62
N ALA A 98 -2.25 7.58 -5.94
CA ALA A 98 -2.33 6.43 -6.82
C ALA A 98 -0.93 6.02 -7.32
N LYS A 99 -0.71 4.71 -7.43
CA LYS A 99 0.50 4.14 -8.04
C LYS A 99 0.12 3.37 -9.29
N ILE A 100 0.73 3.69 -10.41
CA ILE A 100 0.49 3.05 -11.68
C ILE A 100 1.73 2.23 -12.00
N ARG A 101 1.56 0.92 -12.10
CA ARG A 101 2.62 -0.01 -12.48
C ARG A 101 2.55 -0.23 -13.99
N TRP A 102 3.70 -0.11 -14.63
CA TRP A 102 3.88 -0.40 -16.04
C TRP A 102 4.59 -1.74 -16.17
N ASP A 103 3.90 -2.76 -16.65
CA ASP A 103 4.47 -4.09 -16.83
C ASP A 103 5.09 -4.20 -18.23
N ARG A 104 6.41 -4.36 -18.31
CA ARG A 104 7.18 -4.59 -19.56
C ARG A 104 6.75 -3.66 -20.71
N CYS A 105 6.68 -2.36 -20.47
CA CYS A 105 6.28 -1.36 -21.48
C CYS A 105 4.82 -1.49 -21.98
N GLY A 106 4.04 -2.34 -21.34
CA GLY A 106 2.68 -2.74 -21.73
C GLY A 106 1.59 -1.90 -21.07
N GLU A 107 0.59 -2.61 -20.55
CA GLU A 107 -0.65 -2.07 -20.02
C GLU A 107 -0.45 -1.47 -18.62
N PRO A 108 -1.01 -0.28 -18.34
CA PRO A 108 -0.92 0.33 -17.02
C PRO A 108 -1.83 -0.38 -16.03
N HIS A 109 -1.26 -0.87 -14.93
CA HIS A 109 -1.99 -1.44 -13.81
C HIS A 109 -2.10 -0.42 -12.68
N VAL A 110 -3.31 0.06 -12.42
CA VAL A 110 -3.59 1.02 -11.34
C VAL A 110 -3.64 0.29 -10.01
N VAL A 111 -2.75 0.65 -9.10
CA VAL A 111 -2.70 0.20 -7.71
C VAL A 111 -3.05 1.39 -6.82
N HIS A 112 -4.24 1.37 -6.23
CA HIS A 112 -4.65 2.37 -5.26
C HIS A 112 -3.87 2.17 -3.95
N THR A 113 -3.34 3.25 -3.38
CA THR A 113 -2.54 3.17 -2.15
C THR A 113 -3.14 3.87 -0.95
N ASN A 114 -3.96 4.92 -1.11
CA ASN A 114 -4.75 5.54 -0.05
C ASN A 114 -5.93 6.29 -0.68
N ASP A 115 -7.10 6.16 -0.04
CA ASP A 115 -8.34 6.92 -0.30
C ASP A 115 -8.53 8.01 0.76
#